data_AF-A0AAT9KXD1-F1
#
_entry.id   AF-A0AAT9KXD1-F1
#
_cell.length_a   1.000
_cell.length_b   1.000
_cell.length_c   1.000
_cell.angle_alpha   90.00
_cell.angle_beta   90.00
_cell.angle_gamma   90.00
#
_symmetry.space_group_name_H-M   'P 1'
#
loop_
_entity.id
_entity.type
_entity.pdbx_description
1 polymer ?
#
loop_
_entity_poly.entity_id
_entity_poly.type
_entity_poly.pdbx_seq_one_letter_code
_entity_poly.pdbx_strand_id
1 'polypeptide(L)'
;MEVRRSYDWDPATYLEGLEGAPQEAVLGVEAPIWTETLTDSTAIEAMAFPRLLGAAEIGWSPAAARDRETYRVRLAAQGPRLTALGIDFHRSPQVDWGP
;
A
#
# COMPACT_ATOMS: atom_id res chain seq x y z
N MET A 1 -10.69 -4.15 -0.74
CA MET A 1 -9.75 -3.77 -1.83
C MET A 1 -8.47 -4.57 -1.59
N GLU A 2 -7.96 -5.29 -2.59
CA GLU A 2 -6.81 -6.20 -2.43
C GLU A 2 -5.45 -5.51 -2.57
N VAL A 3 -4.40 -6.17 -2.06
CA VAL A 3 -3.02 -5.65 -2.02
C VAL A 3 -2.51 -5.23 -3.40
N ARG A 4 -2.69 -6.09 -4.43
CA ARG A 4 -2.29 -5.76 -5.80
C ARG A 4 -2.94 -4.48 -6.30
N ARG A 5 -4.27 -4.36 -6.17
CA ARG A 5 -5.00 -3.19 -6.66
C ARG A 5 -4.55 -1.91 -5.95
N SER A 6 -4.19 -2.00 -4.67
CA SER A 6 -3.71 -0.86 -3.89
C SER A 6 -2.33 -0.34 -4.33
N TYR A 7 -1.52 -1.19 -4.98
CA TYR A 7 -0.12 -0.89 -5.32
C TYR A 7 0.13 -0.70 -6.83
N ASP A 8 -0.58 -1.44 -7.68
CA ASP A 8 -0.32 -1.60 -9.12
C ASP A 8 -0.87 -0.41 -9.95
N TRP A 9 -0.36 0.80 -9.67
CA TRP A 9 -0.69 2.05 -10.37
C TRP A 9 0.45 3.08 -10.23
N ASP A 10 0.48 4.08 -11.11
CA ASP A 10 1.47 5.16 -11.10
C ASP A 10 0.79 6.52 -10.93
N PRO A 11 1.11 7.30 -9.87
CA PRO A 11 0.56 8.65 -9.69
C PRO A 11 0.82 9.58 -10.87
N ALA A 12 1.95 9.41 -11.58
CA ALA A 12 2.33 10.26 -12.69
C ALA A 12 1.38 10.13 -13.89
N THR A 13 0.82 8.93 -14.10
CA THR A 13 -0.01 8.62 -15.27
C THR A 13 -1.48 8.40 -14.92
N TYR A 14 -1.83 8.35 -13.63
CA TYR A 14 -3.19 8.03 -13.17
C TYR A 14 -4.24 9.06 -13.62
N LEU A 15 -3.84 10.33 -13.78
CA LEU A 15 -4.72 11.43 -14.20
C LEU A 15 -4.56 11.79 -15.68
N GLU A 16 -3.83 10.98 -16.47
CA GLU A 16 -3.69 11.22 -17.90
C GLU A 16 -5.06 11.33 -18.60
N GLY A 17 -5.22 12.39 -19.38
CA GLY A 17 -6.47 12.68 -20.09
C GLY A 17 -7.52 13.45 -19.27
N LEU A 18 -7.25 13.74 -17.98
CA LEU A 18 -8.08 14.65 -17.19
C LEU A 18 -7.68 16.11 -17.46
N GLU A 19 -8.61 16.89 -17.99
CA GLU A 19 -8.39 18.32 -18.26
C GLU A 19 -8.04 19.07 -16.96
N GLY A 20 -6.96 19.85 -16.99
CA GLY A 20 -6.48 20.62 -15.85
C GLY A 20 -5.69 19.84 -14.79
N ALA A 21 -5.35 18.57 -15.03
CA ALA A 21 -4.56 17.76 -14.12
C ALA A 21 -3.27 17.23 -14.80
N PRO A 22 -2.31 18.12 -15.14
CA PRO A 22 -1.04 17.69 -15.69
C PRO A 22 -0.22 16.93 -14.63
N GLN A 23 0.72 16.11 -15.06
CA GLN A 23 1.53 15.24 -14.18
C GLN A 23 2.22 16.03 -13.05
N GLU A 24 2.77 17.21 -13.36
CA GLU A 24 3.45 18.08 -12.42
C GLU A 24 2.53 18.69 -11.34
N ALA A 25 1.21 18.60 -11.50
CA ALA A 25 0.26 19.04 -10.47
C ALA A 25 0.10 17.99 -9.35
N VAL A 26 0.62 16.77 -9.51
CA VAL A 26 0.55 15.72 -8.50
C VAL A 26 1.59 15.98 -7.41
N LEU A 27 1.14 16.38 -6.22
CA LEU A 27 2.01 16.61 -5.05
C LEU A 27 2.44 15.33 -4.35
N GLY A 28 1.67 14.24 -4.48
CA GLY A 28 1.94 12.99 -3.80
C GLY A 28 0.71 12.11 -3.69
N VAL A 29 0.73 11.20 -2.70
CA VAL A 29 -0.34 10.23 -2.43
C VAL A 29 -0.72 10.24 -0.96
N GLU A 30 -1.96 9.84 -0.69
CA GLU A 30 -2.48 9.65 0.66
C GLU A 30 -3.16 8.29 0.79
N ALA A 31 -3.08 7.69 1.98
CA ALA A 31 -3.78 6.45 2.31
C ALA A 31 -4.77 6.71 3.46
N PRO A 32 -5.94 7.31 3.16
CA PRO A 32 -6.92 7.64 4.19
C PRO A 32 -7.50 6.37 4.82
N ILE A 33 -7.72 6.42 6.14
CA ILE A 33 -8.44 5.38 6.88
C ILE A 33 -9.72 5.97 7.48
N TRP A 34 -10.84 5.45 7.00
CA TRP A 34 -12.17 5.80 7.46
C TRP A 34 -12.53 4.90 8.65
N THR A 35 -13.04 5.49 9.74
CA THR A 35 -13.17 4.82 11.05
C THR A 35 -14.59 4.46 11.45
N GLU A 36 -15.58 4.60 10.56
CA GLU A 36 -16.99 4.32 10.83
C GLU A 36 -17.22 2.89 11.34
N THR A 37 -16.35 1.95 10.96
CA THR A 37 -16.42 0.53 11.36
C THR A 37 -15.26 0.08 12.25
N LEU A 38 -14.36 0.99 12.64
CA LEU A 38 -13.11 0.66 13.34
C LEU A 38 -13.19 1.17 14.77
N THR A 39 -13.27 0.26 15.73
CA THR A 39 -13.56 0.57 17.14
C THR A 39 -12.33 0.58 18.04
N ASP A 40 -11.20 0.06 17.57
CA ASP A 40 -9.95 -0.06 18.33
C ASP A 40 -8.72 -0.05 17.40
N SER A 41 -7.52 -0.04 17.99
CA SER A 41 -6.26 0.00 17.25
C SER A 41 -6.03 -1.24 16.40
N THR A 42 -6.45 -2.42 16.87
CA THR A 42 -6.30 -3.68 16.12
C THR A 42 -7.12 -3.63 14.83
N ALA A 43 -8.35 -3.11 14.89
CA ALA A 43 -9.19 -2.92 13.70
C ALA A 43 -8.57 -1.93 12.70
N ILE A 44 -7.94 -0.86 13.21
CA ILE A 44 -7.19 0.11 12.39
C ILE A 44 -5.99 -0.58 11.73
N GLU A 45 -5.20 -1.33 12.48
CA GLU A 45 -4.01 -2.03 12.00
C GLU A 45 -4.36 -3.08 10.93
N ALA A 46 -5.36 -3.92 11.19
CA ALA A 46 -5.84 -4.92 10.25
C ALA A 46 -6.33 -4.33 8.92
N MET A 47 -6.86 -3.10 8.95
CA MET A 47 -7.26 -2.38 7.75
C MET A 47 -6.11 -1.63 7.08
N ALA A 48 -5.22 -1.00 7.84
CA ALA A 48 -4.09 -0.27 7.31
C ALA A 48 -3.06 -1.21 6.67
N PHE A 49 -2.69 -2.28 7.38
CA PHE A 49 -1.64 -3.20 6.94
C PHE A 49 -2.21 -4.40 6.20
N PRO A 50 -1.54 -4.84 5.11
CA PRO A 50 -0.20 -4.44 4.68
C PRO A 50 -0.19 -3.30 3.64
N ARG A 51 -1.36 -2.75 3.27
CA ARG A 51 -1.50 -1.78 2.17
C ARG A 51 -0.79 -0.45 2.42
N LEU A 52 -0.71 -0.01 3.67
CA LEU A 52 -0.02 1.21 4.07
C LEU A 52 1.45 1.22 3.62
N LEU A 53 2.13 0.06 3.65
CA LEU A 53 3.51 -0.07 3.20
C LEU A 53 3.63 0.19 1.68
N GLY A 54 2.64 -0.23 0.91
CA GLY A 54 2.58 0.01 -0.54
C GLY A 54 2.31 1.47 -0.87
N ALA A 55 1.40 2.12 -0.12
CA ALA A 55 1.15 3.55 -0.30
C ALA A 55 2.39 4.40 0.00
N ALA A 56 3.15 4.06 1.05
CA ALA A 56 4.42 4.71 1.36
C ALA A 56 5.45 4.52 0.22
N GLU A 57 5.54 3.32 -0.34
CA GLU A 57 6.43 3.06 -1.47
C GLU A 57 6.02 3.82 -2.73
N ILE A 58 4.72 3.94 -3.00
CA ILE A 58 4.20 4.72 -4.13
C ILE A 58 4.63 6.19 -4.02
N GLY A 59 4.55 6.78 -2.83
CA GLY A 59 4.92 8.18 -2.60
C GLY A 59 6.43 8.44 -2.48
N TRP A 60 7.24 7.40 -2.23
CA TRP A 60 8.67 7.56 -1.92
C TRP A 60 9.61 7.04 -3.01
N SER A 61 9.32 5.86 -3.58
CA SER A 61 10.26 5.19 -4.49
C SER A 61 10.14 5.71 -5.92
N PRO A 62 11.26 5.84 -6.66
CA PRO A 62 11.20 6.16 -8.08
C PRO A 62 10.37 5.12 -8.85
N ALA A 63 9.57 5.56 -9.83
CA ALA A 63 8.69 4.68 -10.60
C ALA A 63 9.44 3.48 -11.22
N ALA A 64 10.65 3.69 -11.74
CA ALA A 64 11.48 2.65 -12.34
C ALA A 64 11.95 1.56 -11.35
N ALA A 65 11.92 1.81 -10.05
CA ALA A 65 12.27 0.85 -9.00
C ALA A 65 11.05 0.06 -8.49
N ARG A 66 9.84 0.43 -8.91
CA ARG A 66 8.60 -0.20 -8.46
C ARG A 66 8.19 -1.26 -9.47
N ASP A 67 8.22 -2.51 -9.03
CA ASP A 67 7.64 -3.65 -9.75
C ASP A 67 6.80 -4.47 -8.78
N ARG A 68 5.62 -4.91 -9.22
CA ARG A 68 4.66 -5.62 -8.38
C ARG A 68 5.19 -6.97 -7.91
N GLU A 69 5.83 -7.72 -8.79
CA GLU A 69 6.27 -9.09 -8.49
C GLU A 69 7.40 -9.12 -7.46
N THR A 70 8.34 -8.18 -7.57
CA THR A 70 9.40 -7.99 -6.58
C THR A 70 8.88 -7.31 -5.31
N TYR A 71 7.91 -6.41 -5.41
CA TYR A 71 7.26 -5.78 -4.26
C TYR A 71 6.59 -6.80 -3.35
N ARG A 72 5.81 -7.75 -3.88
CA ARG A 72 5.14 -8.75 -3.01
C ARG A 72 6.13 -9.60 -2.21
N VAL A 73 7.34 -9.84 -2.74
CA VAL A 73 8.42 -10.55 -2.01
C VAL A 73 8.95 -9.68 -0.87
N ARG A 74 9.19 -8.39 -1.12
CA ARG A 74 9.63 -7.44 -0.08
C ARG A 74 8.55 -7.20 0.98
N LEU A 75 7.28 -7.20 0.57
CA LEU A 75 6.13 -7.08 1.45
C LEU A 75 5.98 -8.30 2.35
N ALA A 76 6.11 -9.51 1.80
CA ALA A 76 6.12 -10.76 2.56
C ALA A 76 7.19 -10.73 3.66
N ALA A 77 8.39 -10.25 3.33
CA ALA A 77 9.49 -10.11 4.27
C ALA A 77 9.20 -9.13 5.43
N GLN A 78 8.18 -8.26 5.32
CA GLN A 78 7.73 -7.43 6.46
C GLN A 78 6.86 -8.20 7.44
N GLY A 79 6.25 -9.33 7.05
CA GLY A 79 5.36 -10.12 7.90
C GLY A 79 5.96 -10.45 9.27
N PRO A 80 7.15 -11.08 9.35
CA PRO A 80 7.81 -11.37 10.62
C PRO A 80 8.11 -10.12 11.45
N ARG A 81 8.45 -8.99 10.81
CA ARG A 81 8.73 -7.72 11.48
C ARG A 81 7.46 -7.13 12.09
N LEU A 82 6.36 -7.10 11.34
CA LEU A 82 5.06 -6.62 11.83
C LEU A 82 4.58 -7.47 13.01
N THR A 83 4.68 -8.80 12.90
CA THR A 83 4.35 -9.71 14.01
C THR A 83 5.22 -9.47 15.23
N ALA A 84 6.55 -9.29 15.07
CA ALA A 84 7.45 -9.01 16.19
C ALA A 84 7.16 -7.65 16.87
N LEU A 85 6.61 -6.68 16.13
CA LEU A 85 6.17 -5.39 16.65
C LEU A 85 4.76 -5.42 17.26
N GLY A 86 4.06 -6.57 17.17
CA GLY A 86 2.68 -6.70 17.65
C GLY A 86 1.65 -5.96 16.81
N ILE A 87 1.97 -5.65 15.54
CA ILE A 87 1.05 -4.98 14.61
C ILE A 87 0.20 -6.03 13.91
N ASP A 88 -1.13 -5.93 14.03
CA ASP A 88 -2.05 -6.81 13.30
C ASP A 88 -2.12 -6.43 11.81
N PHE A 89 -2.31 -7.42 10.94
CA PHE A 89 -2.40 -7.16 9.51
C PHE A 89 -3.13 -8.27 8.75
N HIS A 90 -3.84 -7.87 7.70
CA HIS A 90 -4.49 -8.83 6.83
C HIS A 90 -3.48 -9.60 5.97
N ARG A 91 -3.34 -10.91 6.21
CA ARG A 91 -2.54 -11.82 5.38
C ARG A 91 -3.24 -12.11 4.05
N SER A 92 -3.15 -11.17 3.11
CA SER A 92 -3.72 -11.32 1.77
C SER A 92 -3.19 -12.58 1.08
N PRO A 93 -4.05 -13.36 0.39
CA PRO A 93 -3.64 -14.55 -0.36
C PRO A 93 -2.83 -14.22 -1.62
N GLN A 94 -2.67 -12.94 -1.97
CA GLN A 94 -1.86 -12.48 -3.10
C GLN A 94 -0.36 -12.38 -2.75
N VAL A 95 0.00 -12.59 -1.48
CA VAL A 95 1.35 -12.48 -0.95
C VAL A 95 1.70 -13.81 -0.29
N ASP A 96 2.86 -14.36 -0.63
CA ASP A 96 3.39 -15.56 0.01
C ASP A 96 4.15 -15.15 1.26
N TRP A 97 3.48 -15.23 2.42
CA TRP A 97 4.00 -14.74 3.69
C TRP A 97 5.09 -15.63 4.31
N GLY A 98 5.43 -16.75 3.67
CA GLY A 98 6.27 -17.77 4.28
C GLY A 98 5.58 -18.51 5.44
N PRO A 99 6.29 -19.47 6.05
CA PRO A 99 5.80 -20.23 7.20
C PRO A 99 5.65 -19.39 8.48
#